data_AF-A0A2H6GZU5-F1
#
_entry.id   AF-A0A2H6GZU5-F1
#
_cell.length_a   1.000
_cell.length_b   1.000
_cell.length_c   1.000
_cell.angle_alpha   90.00
_cell.angle_beta   90.00
_cell.angle_gamma   90.00
#
_symmetry.space_group_name_H-M   'P 1'
#
loop_
_entity.id
_entity.type
_entity.pdbx_description
1 polymer ?
#
loop_
_entity_poly.entity_id
_entity_poly.type
_entity_poly.pdbx_seq_one_letter_code
_entity_poly.pdbx_strand_id
1 'polypeptide(L)'
;MKQIKDTCLNQILAKYYLKKFTGIDERIIFVCDGFENYKSTFNKLFYRIAKLQFGVPIKCKKYGLEHNNNPIERYNGKIKDRIKIMRGGFGSFERAEAFMNLRRVINNFVNPHQELNGKTPAEMAEIKLELGRCKLLNLIRYVAKNSGDD
;
A
#
# COMPACT_ATOMS: atom_id res chain seq x y z
N MET A 1 3.31 11.30 -12.74
CA MET A 1 3.40 9.81 -12.77
C MET A 1 4.83 9.26 -12.91
N LYS A 2 5.72 9.88 -13.70
CA LYS A 2 7.12 9.44 -13.89
C LYS A 2 7.91 9.40 -12.56
N GLN A 3 7.85 10.48 -11.79
CA GLN A 3 8.52 10.60 -10.49
C GLN A 3 8.18 9.45 -9.51
N ILE A 4 6.91 9.07 -9.37
CA ILE A 4 6.50 7.97 -8.47
C ILE A 4 7.09 6.63 -8.93
N LYS A 5 7.13 6.38 -10.25
CA LYS A 5 7.74 5.16 -10.81
C LYS A 5 9.24 5.14 -10.51
N ASP A 6 9.93 6.26 -10.71
CA ASP A 6 11.36 6.39 -10.48
C ASP A 6 11.69 6.19 -8.98
N THR A 7 10.93 6.81 -8.08
CA THR A 7 11.12 6.66 -6.63
C THR A 7 10.92 5.22 -6.17
N CYS A 8 9.83 4.56 -6.58
CA CYS A 8 9.59 3.16 -6.24
C CYS A 8 10.69 2.25 -6.77
N LEU A 9 11.12 2.45 -8.03
CA LEU A 9 12.18 1.65 -8.63
C LEU A 9 13.50 1.84 -7.87
N ASN A 10 13.86 3.08 -7.51
CA ASN A 10 15.07 3.38 -6.75
C ASN A 10 15.07 2.73 -5.36
N GLN A 11 13.93 2.70 -4.67
CA GLN A 11 13.80 2.02 -3.38
C GLN A 11 14.00 0.50 -3.50
N ILE A 12 13.43 -0.12 -4.55
CA ILE A 12 13.60 -1.55 -4.83
C ILE A 12 15.07 -1.85 -5.16
N LEU A 13 15.70 -1.02 -5.98
CA LEU A 13 17.12 -1.16 -6.34
C LEU A 13 18.02 -1.04 -5.11
N ALA A 14 17.78 -0.05 -4.23
CA ALA A 14 18.55 0.13 -3.01
C ALA A 14 18.53 -1.13 -2.13
N LYS A 15 17.34 -1.71 -1.92
CA LYS A 15 17.21 -2.99 -1.19
C LYS A 15 17.91 -4.14 -1.90
N TYR A 16 17.76 -4.25 -3.22
CA TYR A 16 18.39 -5.29 -4.01
C TYR A 16 19.92 -5.24 -3.89
N TYR A 17 20.54 -4.08 -4.11
CA TYR A 17 22.00 -3.95 -4.06
C TYR A 17 22.56 -4.17 -2.66
N LEU A 18 21.85 -3.76 -1.61
CA LEU A 18 22.26 -3.98 -0.22
C LEU A 18 22.35 -5.47 0.13
N LYS A 19 21.49 -6.30 -0.47
CA LYS A 19 21.43 -7.75 -0.21
C LYS A 19 22.12 -8.60 -1.27
N LYS A 20 22.42 -8.05 -2.46
CA LYS A 20 23.04 -8.79 -3.56
C LYS A 20 24.36 -9.46 -3.17
N PHE A 21 25.15 -8.81 -2.35
CA PHE A 21 26.49 -9.28 -1.96
C PHE A 21 26.49 -10.14 -0.69
N THR A 22 25.35 -10.31 -0.02
CA THR A 22 25.28 -11.12 1.22
C THR A 22 25.08 -12.61 0.94
N GLY A 23 24.85 -13.00 -0.32
CA GLY A 23 24.58 -14.39 -0.71
C GLY A 23 23.18 -14.90 -0.35
N ILE A 24 22.35 -14.07 0.28
CA ILE A 24 20.98 -14.41 0.71
C ILE A 24 19.98 -13.74 -0.23
N ASP A 25 19.07 -14.52 -0.82
CA ASP A 25 18.06 -14.01 -1.76
C ASP A 25 16.83 -13.41 -1.05
N GLU A 26 17.00 -12.19 -0.52
CA GLU A 26 15.96 -11.36 0.12
C GLU A 26 15.34 -10.31 -0.83
N ARG A 27 15.19 -10.65 -2.11
CA ARG A 27 14.50 -9.76 -3.06
C ARG A 27 13.07 -9.47 -2.62
N ILE A 28 12.61 -8.25 -2.90
CA ILE A 28 11.22 -7.85 -2.65
C ILE A 28 10.29 -8.76 -3.44
N ILE A 29 9.24 -9.23 -2.79
CA ILE A 29 8.22 -10.10 -3.36
C ILE A 29 6.96 -9.28 -3.65
N PHE A 30 6.51 -9.32 -4.90
CA PHE A 30 5.21 -8.83 -5.32
C PHE A 30 4.21 -9.99 -5.32
N VAL A 31 3.07 -9.80 -4.68
CA VAL A 31 1.98 -10.79 -4.67
C VAL A 31 0.81 -10.23 -5.49
N CYS A 32 0.32 -10.99 -6.47
CA CYS A 32 -0.84 -10.58 -7.31
C CYS A 32 -1.79 -11.75 -7.62
N ASP A 33 -2.96 -11.45 -8.16
CA ASP A 33 -4.03 -12.42 -8.49
C ASP A 33 -3.80 -13.28 -9.74
N GLY A 34 -2.60 -13.25 -10.31
CA GLY A 34 -2.25 -14.07 -11.49
C GLY A 34 -2.65 -13.47 -12.84
N PHE A 35 -3.17 -12.24 -12.89
CA PHE A 35 -3.50 -11.60 -14.16
C PHE A 35 -2.27 -11.35 -15.05
N GLU A 36 -2.32 -11.81 -16.31
CA GLU A 36 -1.15 -11.85 -17.23
C GLU A 36 -0.53 -10.47 -17.49
N ASN A 37 -1.33 -9.40 -17.46
CA ASN A 37 -0.81 -8.02 -17.64
C ASN A 37 0.14 -7.60 -16.52
N TYR A 38 -0.08 -8.07 -15.29
CA TYR A 38 0.85 -7.83 -14.18
C TYR A 38 2.17 -8.56 -14.41
N LYS A 39 2.11 -9.82 -14.87
CA LYS A 39 3.29 -10.61 -15.19
C LYS A 39 4.12 -9.99 -16.32
N SER A 40 3.48 -9.56 -17.41
CA SER A 40 4.15 -8.90 -18.54
C SER A 40 4.87 -7.62 -18.10
N THR A 41 4.19 -6.77 -17.33
CA THR A 41 4.75 -5.50 -16.83
C THR A 41 5.87 -5.76 -15.82
N PHE A 42 5.68 -6.70 -14.91
CA PHE A 42 6.67 -7.09 -13.92
C PHE A 42 7.94 -7.62 -14.59
N ASN A 43 7.79 -8.47 -15.59
CA ASN A 43 8.94 -9.06 -16.28
C ASN A 43 9.78 -8.00 -17.00
N LYS A 44 9.15 -6.96 -17.53
CA LYS A 44 9.83 -5.84 -18.19
C LYS A 44 10.60 -4.96 -17.21
N LEU A 45 10.07 -4.73 -16.01
CA LEU A 45 10.60 -3.72 -15.09
C LEU A 45 11.41 -4.29 -13.91
N PHE A 46 11.01 -5.45 -13.40
CA PHE A 46 11.42 -5.92 -12.07
C PHE A 46 11.99 -7.34 -12.04
N TYR A 47 11.95 -8.10 -13.15
CA TYR A 47 12.37 -9.51 -13.21
C TYR A 47 13.73 -9.81 -12.55
N ARG A 48 14.71 -8.92 -12.70
CA ARG A 48 16.08 -9.12 -12.18
C ARG A 48 16.22 -8.73 -10.70
N ILE A 49 15.37 -7.84 -10.19
CA ILE A 49 15.57 -7.15 -8.91
C ILE A 49 14.51 -7.48 -7.86
N ALA A 50 13.39 -8.07 -8.28
CA ALA A 50 12.30 -8.50 -7.42
C ALA A 50 11.80 -9.90 -7.82
N LYS A 51 10.88 -10.46 -7.03
CA LYS A 51 10.16 -11.71 -7.33
C LYS A 51 8.68 -11.41 -7.52
N LEU A 52 8.03 -12.14 -8.41
CA LEU A 52 6.58 -12.15 -8.55
C LEU A 52 6.05 -13.49 -8.09
N GLN A 53 5.06 -13.45 -7.20
CA GLN A 53 4.35 -14.63 -6.74
C GLN A 53 2.85 -14.42 -6.95
N PHE A 54 2.19 -15.52 -7.31
CA PHE A 54 0.75 -15.52 -7.44
C PHE A 54 0.15 -15.77 -6.06
N GLY A 55 -0.63 -14.79 -5.60
CA GLY A 55 -1.39 -14.88 -4.38
C GLY A 55 -2.48 -15.93 -4.53
N VAL A 56 -2.64 -16.75 -3.51
CA VAL A 56 -3.64 -17.82 -3.50
C VAL A 56 -4.91 -17.29 -2.82
N PRO A 57 -6.08 -17.25 -3.50
CA PRO A 57 -7.33 -16.88 -2.85
C PRO A 57 -7.68 -17.84 -1.71
N ILE A 58 -8.38 -17.37 -0.67
CA ILE A 58 -8.73 -18.16 0.55
C ILE A 58 -9.31 -19.55 0.23
N LYS A 59 -10.10 -19.68 -0.84
CA LYS A 59 -10.70 -20.96 -1.27
C LYS A 59 -9.65 -22.05 -1.58
N CYS A 60 -8.41 -21.65 -1.81
CA CYS A 60 -7.28 -22.52 -2.12
C CYS A 60 -6.36 -22.72 -0.90
N LYS A 61 -6.91 -22.72 0.33
CA LYS A 61 -6.26 -23.08 1.62
C LYS A 61 -5.33 -24.30 1.57
N LYS A 62 -5.54 -25.21 0.60
CA LYS A 62 -4.73 -26.41 0.35
C LYS A 62 -3.24 -26.12 0.03
N TYR A 63 -2.90 -24.92 -0.46
CA TYR A 63 -1.54 -24.60 -0.94
C TYR A 63 -0.67 -23.80 0.05
N GLY A 64 -1.08 -23.67 1.32
CA GLY A 64 -0.36 -22.85 2.30
C GLY A 64 -0.71 -21.36 2.20
N LEU A 65 -0.73 -20.68 3.34
CA LEU A 65 -1.14 -19.27 3.47
C LEU A 65 0.00 -18.27 3.19
N GLU A 66 1.11 -18.72 2.61
CA GLU A 66 2.37 -17.96 2.56
C GLU A 66 2.26 -16.66 1.74
N HIS A 67 1.45 -16.66 0.68
CA HIS A 67 1.26 -15.51 -0.20
C HIS A 67 -0.23 -15.23 -0.40
N ASN A 68 -0.77 -14.38 0.46
CA ASN A 68 -2.20 -14.17 0.61
C ASN A 68 -2.64 -12.80 0.06
N ASN A 69 -3.65 -12.79 -0.82
CA ASN A 69 -4.22 -11.58 -1.41
C ASN A 69 -5.20 -10.84 -0.47
N ASN A 70 -5.45 -11.39 0.72
CA ASN A 70 -6.38 -10.85 1.72
C ASN A 70 -6.20 -9.37 2.07
N PRO A 71 -4.97 -8.84 2.26
CA PRO A 71 -4.80 -7.44 2.65
C PRO A 71 -5.38 -6.48 1.59
N ILE A 72 -5.10 -6.74 0.31
CA ILE A 72 -5.59 -5.89 -0.78
C ILE A 72 -7.08 -6.10 -1.04
N GLU A 73 -7.58 -7.33 -0.93
CA GLU A 73 -9.02 -7.61 -1.04
C GLU A 73 -9.81 -6.91 0.05
N ARG A 74 -9.33 -6.93 1.30
CA ARG A 74 -9.95 -6.21 2.42
C ARG A 74 -9.91 -4.70 2.22
N TYR A 75 -8.77 -4.16 1.77
CA TYR A 75 -8.65 -2.73 1.46
C TYR A 75 -9.66 -2.31 0.38
N ASN A 76 -9.76 -3.08 -0.71
CA ASN A 76 -10.71 -2.84 -1.79
C ASN A 76 -12.17 -2.99 -1.32
N GLY A 77 -12.48 -3.96 -0.46
CA GLY A 77 -13.80 -4.12 0.16
C GLY A 77 -14.21 -2.89 0.95
N LYS A 78 -13.33 -2.37 1.82
CA LYS A 78 -13.56 -1.14 2.59
C LYS A 78 -13.81 0.09 1.73
N ILE A 79 -13.31 0.13 0.50
CA ILE A 79 -13.60 1.20 -0.47
C ILE A 79 -14.97 0.97 -1.09
N LYS A 80 -15.25 -0.25 -1.56
CA LYS A 80 -16.53 -0.62 -2.18
C LYS A 80 -17.72 -0.38 -1.24
N ASP A 81 -17.60 -0.73 0.04
CA ASP A 81 -18.66 -0.50 1.03
C ASP A 81 -19.01 0.99 1.16
N ARG A 82 -18.00 1.86 1.13
CA ARG A 82 -18.20 3.30 1.22
C ARG A 82 -18.83 3.85 -0.06
N ILE A 83 -18.37 3.40 -1.22
CA ILE A 83 -18.94 3.79 -2.51
C ILE A 83 -20.42 3.37 -2.58
N LYS A 84 -20.75 2.15 -2.13
CA LYS A 84 -22.12 1.63 -2.10
C LYS A 84 -23.04 2.49 -1.24
N ILE A 85 -22.58 2.95 -0.08
CA ILE A 85 -23.35 3.83 0.82
C ILE A 85 -23.57 5.21 0.20
N MET A 86 -22.60 5.74 -0.56
CA MET A 86 -22.69 7.08 -1.12
C MET A 86 -23.77 7.23 -2.20
N ARG A 87 -24.27 6.13 -2.79
CA ARG A 87 -25.44 5.99 -3.71
C ARG A 87 -25.48 6.86 -4.98
N GLY A 88 -24.91 8.06 -5.00
CA GLY A 88 -24.82 8.99 -6.14
C GLY A 88 -23.44 9.06 -6.78
N GLY A 89 -22.53 8.13 -6.44
CA GLY A 89 -21.17 8.14 -6.95
C GLY A 89 -20.38 9.39 -6.53
N PHE A 90 -19.39 9.76 -7.34
CA PHE A 90 -18.51 10.90 -7.05
C PHE A 90 -18.93 12.19 -7.76
N GLY A 91 -19.70 12.11 -8.85
CA GLY A 91 -20.14 13.26 -9.65
C GLY A 91 -19.05 13.91 -10.52
N SER A 92 -17.77 13.81 -10.15
CA SER A 92 -16.63 14.18 -11.00
C SER A 92 -15.39 13.35 -10.69
N PHE A 93 -14.37 13.41 -11.56
CA PHE A 93 -13.10 12.73 -11.35
C PHE A 93 -12.33 13.31 -10.15
N GLU A 94 -12.35 14.64 -9.99
CA GLU A 94 -11.66 15.35 -8.90
C GLU A 94 -12.23 14.93 -7.53
N ARG A 95 -13.55 14.79 -7.44
CA ARG A 95 -14.20 14.30 -6.22
C ARG A 95 -13.86 12.85 -5.92
N ALA A 96 -13.75 12.01 -6.96
CA ALA A 96 -13.32 10.62 -6.82
C ALA A 96 -11.87 10.54 -6.33
N GLU A 97 -10.99 11.35 -6.92
CA GLU A 97 -9.58 11.43 -6.53
C GLU A 97 -9.43 11.92 -5.09
N ALA A 98 -10.10 13.02 -4.71
CA ALA A 98 -10.09 13.55 -3.35
C ALA A 98 -10.57 12.50 -2.33
N PHE A 99 -11.64 11.77 -2.65
CA PHE A 99 -12.15 10.68 -1.81
C PHE A 99 -11.13 9.55 -1.65
N MET A 100 -10.52 9.10 -2.75
CA MET A 100 -9.54 8.01 -2.74
C MET A 100 -8.26 8.41 -2.00
N ASN A 101 -7.81 9.66 -2.15
CA ASN A 101 -6.68 10.23 -1.42
C ASN A 101 -6.97 10.28 0.08
N LEU A 102 -8.13 10.78 0.48
CA LEU A 102 -8.55 10.77 1.89
C LEU A 102 -8.59 9.34 2.45
N ARG A 103 -9.13 8.38 1.69
CA ARG A 103 -9.20 6.99 2.13
C ARG A 103 -7.82 6.36 2.32
N ARG A 104 -6.86 6.68 1.45
CA ARG A 104 -5.46 6.27 1.57
C ARG A 104 -4.83 6.84 2.83
N VAL A 105 -5.02 8.14 3.10
CA VAL A 105 -4.51 8.81 4.30
C VAL A 105 -5.08 8.15 5.56
N ILE A 106 -6.40 7.97 5.62
CA ILE A 106 -7.07 7.34 6.77
C ILE A 106 -6.56 5.92 7.00
N ASN A 107 -6.38 5.13 5.93
CA ASN A 107 -5.91 3.76 6.04
C ASN A 107 -4.47 3.67 6.57
N ASN A 108 -3.60 4.59 6.15
CA ASN A 108 -2.17 4.55 6.45
C ASN A 108 -1.80 5.20 7.79
N PHE A 109 -2.49 6.28 8.19
CA PHE A 109 -2.08 7.11 9.32
C PHE A 109 -3.09 7.19 10.47
N VAL A 110 -4.36 6.84 10.24
CA VAL A 110 -5.44 7.05 11.24
C VAL A 110 -5.93 5.73 11.82
N ASN A 111 -6.33 4.79 10.97
CA ASN A 111 -6.97 3.57 11.44
C ASN A 111 -5.95 2.51 11.82
N PRO A 112 -5.92 2.03 13.08
CA PRO A 112 -5.10 0.89 13.46
C PRO A 112 -5.66 -0.41 12.85
N HIS A 113 -4.77 -1.36 12.56
CA HIS A 113 -5.15 -2.66 11.99
C HIS A 113 -4.86 -3.77 13.00
N GLN A 114 -5.80 -4.69 13.18
CA GLN A 114 -5.63 -5.82 14.10
C GLN A 114 -4.47 -6.73 13.69
N GLU A 115 -4.29 -6.95 12.38
CA GLU A 115 -3.16 -7.72 11.84
C GLU A 115 -1.79 -7.08 12.09
N LEU A 116 -1.77 -5.78 12.42
CA LEU A 116 -0.58 -5.02 12.75
C LEU A 116 -0.49 -4.74 14.25
N ASN A 117 -1.07 -5.60 15.09
CA ASN A 117 -1.09 -5.47 16.55
C ASN A 117 -1.63 -4.10 17.03
N GLY A 118 -2.66 -3.58 16.36
CA GLY A 118 -3.25 -2.29 16.69
C GLY A 118 -2.43 -1.08 16.24
N LYS A 119 -1.40 -1.26 15.41
CA LYS A 119 -0.65 -0.17 14.77
C LYS A 119 -1.26 0.19 13.41
N THR A 120 -0.95 1.39 12.95
CA THR A 120 -1.23 1.85 11.59
C THR A 120 -0.13 1.37 10.63
N PRO A 121 -0.39 1.27 9.31
CA PRO A 121 0.64 0.94 8.33
C PRO A 121 1.84 1.89 8.37
N ALA A 122 1.62 3.19 8.60
CA ALA A 122 2.70 4.17 8.73
C ALA A 122 3.57 3.90 9.96
N GLU A 123 2.96 3.57 11.11
CA GLU A 123 3.71 3.23 12.33
C GLU A 123 4.52 1.94 12.15
N MET A 124 3.98 0.94 11.44
CA MET A 124 4.70 -0.29 11.11
C MET A 124 5.84 -0.06 10.11
N ALA A 125 5.72 0.95 9.25
CA ALA A 125 6.78 1.40 8.36
C ALA A 125 7.75 2.37 9.04
N GLU A 126 7.67 2.52 10.36
CA GLU A 126 8.53 3.39 11.18
C GLU A 126 8.44 4.88 10.84
N ILE A 127 7.33 5.31 10.23
CA ILE A 127 7.04 6.73 9.97
C ILE A 127 6.49 7.34 11.26
N LYS A 128 7.37 8.02 12.02
CA LYS A 128 7.04 8.61 13.33
C LYS A 128 6.45 10.01 13.18
N LEU A 129 5.11 10.09 13.17
CA LEU A 129 4.37 11.37 13.17
C LEU A 129 3.77 11.73 14.54
N GLU A 130 3.92 10.87 15.56
CA GLU A 130 3.51 11.10 16.96
C GLU A 130 2.08 11.65 17.13
N LEU A 131 1.14 11.15 16.32
CA LEU A 131 -0.23 11.70 16.24
C LEU A 131 -1.12 11.43 17.47
N GLY A 132 -0.66 10.65 18.45
CA GLY A 132 -1.42 10.35 19.67
C GLY A 132 -2.77 9.65 19.44
N ARG A 133 -3.74 9.90 20.32
CA ARG A 133 -5.09 9.28 20.27
C ARG A 133 -5.97 9.85 19.14
N CYS A 134 -6.02 11.17 18.99
CA CYS A 134 -6.86 11.86 18.00
C CYS A 134 -6.16 11.98 16.65
N LYS A 135 -5.78 10.85 16.03
CA LYS A 135 -4.84 10.81 14.90
C LYS A 135 -5.24 11.71 13.72
N LEU A 136 -6.51 11.72 13.33
CA LEU A 136 -6.98 12.56 12.21
C LEU A 136 -6.86 14.05 12.52
N LEU A 137 -7.33 14.49 13.69
CA LEU A 137 -7.24 15.89 14.10
C LEU A 137 -5.78 16.34 14.21
N ASN A 138 -4.94 15.50 14.82
CA ASN A 138 -3.52 15.81 14.98
C ASN A 138 -2.78 15.80 13.65
N LEU A 139 -3.20 15.00 12.66
CA LEU A 139 -2.66 15.04 11.31
C LEU A 139 -3.02 16.37 10.61
N ILE A 140 -4.26 16.83 10.75
CA ILE A 140 -4.69 18.13 10.20
C ILE A 140 -3.88 19.26 10.85
N ARG A 141 -3.71 19.24 12.17
CA ARG A 141 -2.89 20.22 12.91
C ARG A 141 -1.42 20.17 12.49
N TYR A 142 -0.87 18.97 12.31
CA TYR A 142 0.50 18.78 11.85
C TYR A 142 0.71 19.42 10.47
N VAL A 143 -0.18 19.17 9.53
CA VAL A 143 -0.10 19.79 8.19
C VAL A 143 -0.27 21.30 8.29
N ALA A 144 -1.32 21.79 8.98
CA ALA A 144 -1.56 23.22 9.13
C ALA A 144 -0.37 24.00 9.71
N LYS A 145 0.39 23.39 10.63
CA LYS A 145 1.61 23.98 11.19
C LYS A 145 2.77 24.04 10.19
N ASN A 146 2.92 23.01 9.35
CA ASN A 146 4.04 22.90 8.41
C ASN A 146 3.73 23.49 7.01
N SER A 147 2.47 23.84 6.73
CA SER A 147 2.04 24.49 5.48
C SER A 147 2.06 26.01 5.54
N GLY A 148 2.46 26.60 6.68
CA GLY A 148 2.61 28.04 6.87
C GLY A 148 4.04 28.57 6.67
N ASP A 149 4.98 27.70 6.29
CA ASP A 149 6.40 28.02 6.06
C ASP A 149 6.77 28.09 4.55
N ASP A 150 5.77 28.15 3.66
CA ASP A 150 5.93 28.36 2.21
C ASP A 150 5.55 29.80 1.79
#